data_AF-A0A951G1Z2-F1
#
_entry.id   AF-A0A951G1Z2-F1
#
_cell.length_a   1.000
_cell.length_b   1.000
_cell.length_c   1.000
_cell.angle_alpha   90.00
_cell.angle_beta   90.00
_cell.angle_gamma   90.00
#
_symmetry.space_group_name_H-M   'P 1'
#
loop_
_entity.id
_entity.type
_entity.pdbx_description
1 polymer ?
#
loop_
_entity_poly.entity_id
_entity_poly.type
_entity_poly.pdbx_seq_one_letter_code
_entity_poly.pdbx_strand_id
1 'polypeptide(L)'
;MTATASPRYQQLRDFADRYLDALEHRAPYELPISHGLKVTENAQRIALGTGLWRTVRGLRDGGQYFVDVEREQVAFWGVIEEIRGEALYGVRLKVESRLITEIESLLVRGGDYFEPDVIVADSPEMHAVVPSEERLTRAELEAMATTYFDSIEQLTGDLIPAREGMVRLVNGTSDSNVTRPRLSEREQYLALDVSSQITEKHFHYIESIRDRRFSILDEERGIAHCMVMFDHPGDIEKPANGILFGAPNSMLCFEVFKASKLGLLEVWAIGTALPFGCPSGWS
;
A
#
# COMPACT_ATOMS: atom_id res chain seq x y z
N MET A 1 -1.20 27.68 -8.06
CA MET A 1 -2.67 27.50 -8.15
C MET A 1 -2.91 26.01 -8.07
N THR A 2 -3.53 25.52 -6.99
CA THR A 2 -3.92 24.12 -6.87
C THR A 2 -4.95 23.82 -7.96
N ALA A 3 -4.64 22.89 -8.86
CA ALA A 3 -5.59 22.44 -9.87
C ALA A 3 -6.80 21.83 -9.15
N THR A 4 -8.00 22.32 -9.46
CA THR A 4 -9.24 21.74 -8.93
C THR A 4 -9.40 20.34 -9.49
N ALA A 5 -9.64 19.36 -8.62
CA ALA A 5 -9.87 17.98 -9.04
C ALA A 5 -11.06 17.88 -10.01
N SER A 6 -11.00 16.91 -10.93
CA SER A 6 -12.11 16.69 -11.87
C SER A 6 -13.39 16.26 -11.13
N PRO A 7 -14.59 16.53 -11.67
CA PRO A 7 -15.85 16.10 -11.05
C PRO A 7 -15.93 14.59 -10.79
N ARG A 8 -15.32 13.78 -11.68
CA ARG A 8 -15.28 12.32 -11.54
C ARG A 8 -14.30 11.85 -10.47
N TYR A 9 -13.16 12.54 -10.32
CA TYR A 9 -12.26 12.33 -9.20
C TYR A 9 -12.97 12.58 -7.86
N GLN A 10 -13.67 13.71 -7.75
CA GLN A 10 -14.43 14.04 -6.54
C GLN A 10 -15.52 13.00 -6.25
N GLN A 11 -16.28 12.58 -7.27
CA GLN A 11 -17.30 11.55 -7.11
C GLN A 11 -16.75 10.24 -6.52
N LEU A 12 -15.58 9.78 -6.98
CA LEU A 12 -14.97 8.56 -6.45
C LEU A 12 -14.52 8.73 -4.99
N ARG A 13 -14.02 9.92 -4.62
CA ARG A 13 -13.75 10.23 -3.21
C ARG A 13 -15.02 10.23 -2.37
N ASP A 14 -16.12 10.80 -2.86
CA ASP A 14 -17.40 10.79 -2.16
C ASP A 14 -17.92 9.35 -1.91
N PHE A 15 -17.63 8.40 -2.82
CA PHE A 15 -17.91 6.97 -2.60
C PHE A 15 -17.06 6.38 -1.47
N ALA A 16 -15.77 6.71 -1.41
CA ALA A 16 -14.91 6.30 -0.31
C ALA A 16 -15.38 6.92 1.01
N ASP A 17 -15.72 8.20 1.04
CA ASP A 17 -16.22 8.89 2.24
C ASP A 17 -17.51 8.25 2.74
N ARG A 18 -18.46 7.97 1.85
CA ARG A 18 -19.70 7.26 2.20
C ARG A 18 -19.43 5.85 2.71
N TYR A 19 -18.46 5.13 2.14
CA TYR A 19 -18.06 3.82 2.62
C TYR A 19 -17.47 3.88 4.04
N LEU A 20 -16.59 4.84 4.29
CA LEU A 20 -15.93 5.04 5.57
C LEU A 20 -16.93 5.44 6.66
N ASP A 21 -17.86 6.35 6.36
CA ASP A 21 -18.95 6.74 7.24
C ASP A 21 -19.85 5.54 7.61
N ALA A 22 -20.24 4.73 6.61
CA ALA A 22 -21.01 3.51 6.87
C ALA A 22 -20.22 2.50 7.71
N LEU A 23 -18.91 2.37 7.47
CA LEU A 23 -18.04 1.48 8.24
C LEU A 23 -17.99 1.89 9.72
N GLU A 24 -17.73 3.17 10.00
CA GLU A 24 -17.68 3.72 11.35
C GLU A 24 -19.01 3.51 12.10
N HIS A 25 -20.14 3.72 11.42
CA HIS A 25 -21.49 3.49 11.96
C HIS A 25 -21.94 2.03 11.92
N ARG A 26 -21.12 1.12 11.39
CA ARG A 26 -21.42 -0.31 11.21
C ARG A 26 -22.73 -0.54 10.43
N ALA A 27 -22.97 0.27 9.40
CA ALA A 27 -24.18 0.32 8.58
C ALA A 27 -23.94 -0.17 7.13
N PRO A 28 -23.48 -1.42 6.91
CA PRO A 28 -23.05 -1.89 5.58
C PRO A 28 -24.15 -1.86 4.51
N TYR A 29 -25.41 -1.98 4.92
CA TYR A 29 -26.55 -2.10 4.01
C TYR A 29 -27.11 -0.74 3.55
N GLU A 30 -26.52 0.36 4.01
CA GLU A 30 -26.82 1.72 3.52
C GLU A 30 -26.00 2.09 2.28
N LEU A 31 -25.05 1.23 1.91
CA LEU A 31 -24.17 1.43 0.77
C LEU A 31 -24.85 1.08 -0.56
N PRO A 32 -24.60 1.86 -1.62
CA PRO A 32 -25.05 1.54 -2.97
C PRO A 32 -24.16 0.43 -3.54
N ILE A 33 -24.49 -0.83 -3.27
CA ILE A 33 -23.70 -2.00 -3.68
C ILE A 33 -24.38 -2.76 -4.83
N SER A 34 -23.58 -3.44 -5.64
CA SER A 34 -24.11 -4.33 -6.68
C SER A 34 -24.55 -5.69 -6.11
N HIS A 35 -25.44 -6.39 -6.82
CA HIS A 35 -25.85 -7.76 -6.44
C HIS A 35 -24.68 -8.76 -6.48
N GLY A 36 -23.66 -8.50 -7.30
CA GLY A 36 -22.49 -9.35 -7.48
C GLY A 36 -21.28 -8.97 -6.62
N LEU A 37 -21.50 -8.15 -5.58
CA LEU A 37 -20.44 -7.58 -4.75
C LEU A 37 -19.41 -8.64 -4.33
N LYS A 38 -18.13 -8.33 -4.55
CA LYS A 38 -17.01 -9.10 -4.01
C LYS A 38 -16.33 -8.32 -2.89
N VAL A 39 -16.20 -8.95 -1.72
CA VAL A 39 -15.56 -8.37 -0.54
C VAL A 39 -14.42 -9.27 -0.08
N THR A 40 -13.25 -8.67 0.17
CA THR A 40 -12.13 -9.36 0.81
C THR A 40 -11.59 -8.55 1.99
N GLU A 41 -11.17 -9.25 3.04
CA GLU A 41 -10.45 -8.69 4.18
C GLU A 41 -9.19 -9.55 4.40
N ASN A 42 -8.00 -8.95 4.38
CA ASN A 42 -6.72 -9.65 4.51
C ASN A 42 -6.61 -10.88 3.58
N ALA A 43 -6.92 -10.65 2.30
CA ALA A 43 -6.95 -11.66 1.23
C ALA A 43 -8.02 -12.76 1.36
N GLN A 44 -8.88 -12.72 2.39
CA GLN A 44 -9.95 -13.69 2.57
C GLN A 44 -11.27 -13.16 2.05
N ARG A 45 -12.00 -13.97 1.28
CA ARG A 45 -13.35 -13.62 0.83
C ARG A 45 -14.33 -13.71 1.99
N ILE A 46 -15.01 -12.61 2.27
CA ILE A 46 -15.96 -12.51 3.38
C ILE A 46 -17.30 -11.94 2.91
N ALA A 47 -18.31 -12.03 3.76
CA ALA A 47 -19.57 -11.32 3.54
C ALA A 47 -19.47 -9.87 4.02
N LEU A 48 -20.13 -8.95 3.32
CA LEU A 48 -20.26 -7.57 3.77
C LEU A 48 -20.91 -7.54 5.18
N GLY A 49 -20.42 -6.67 6.08
CA GLY A 49 -20.92 -6.60 7.45
C GLY A 49 -20.36 -7.67 8.39
N THR A 50 -19.34 -8.43 7.98
CA THR A 50 -18.55 -9.32 8.83
C THR A 50 -17.13 -8.76 9.05
N GLY A 51 -16.28 -9.46 9.80
CA GLY A 51 -14.91 -9.00 10.06
C GLY A 51 -14.89 -7.65 10.78
N LEU A 52 -14.12 -6.72 10.21
CA LEU A 52 -13.94 -5.36 10.72
C LEU A 52 -15.25 -4.63 11.05
N TRP A 53 -16.29 -4.84 10.23
CA TRP A 53 -17.61 -4.23 10.44
C TRP A 53 -18.20 -4.52 11.82
N ARG A 54 -17.76 -5.58 12.51
CA ARG A 54 -18.22 -5.93 13.85
C ARG A 54 -17.32 -5.37 14.96
N THR A 55 -16.07 -5.05 14.66
CA THR A 55 -15.05 -4.70 15.65
C THR A 55 -14.67 -3.23 15.64
N VAL A 56 -14.86 -2.53 14.52
CA VAL A 56 -14.60 -1.09 14.39
C VAL A 56 -15.36 -0.29 15.46
N ARG A 57 -14.69 0.70 16.03
CA ARG A 57 -15.21 1.62 17.05
C ARG A 57 -15.14 3.07 16.64
N GLY A 58 -14.24 3.40 15.72
CA GLY A 58 -14.04 4.74 15.20
C GLY A 58 -13.08 4.71 14.02
N LEU A 59 -13.08 5.81 13.28
CA LEU A 59 -12.09 6.12 12.27
C LEU A 59 -11.34 7.39 12.71
N ARG A 60 -10.01 7.38 12.65
CA ARG A 60 -9.24 8.60 12.93
C ARG A 60 -9.39 9.60 11.79
N ASP A 61 -9.44 10.88 12.15
CA ASP A 61 -9.37 11.97 11.18
C ASP A 61 -8.08 11.90 10.35
N GLY A 62 -8.20 12.25 9.07
CA GLY A 62 -7.09 12.26 8.11
C GLY A 62 -7.04 11.02 7.22
N GLY A 63 -5.85 10.70 6.72
CA GLY A 63 -5.63 9.59 5.78
C GLY A 63 -5.39 10.03 4.34
N GLN A 64 -5.12 9.05 3.48
CA GLN A 64 -4.65 9.24 2.11
C GLN A 64 -5.66 8.67 1.11
N TYR A 65 -5.98 9.43 0.06
CA TYR A 65 -6.84 8.97 -1.03
C TYR A 65 -6.03 8.82 -2.30
N PHE A 66 -6.20 7.70 -2.99
CA PHE A 66 -5.63 7.44 -4.30
C PHE A 66 -6.78 7.13 -5.26
N VAL A 67 -6.84 7.76 -6.42
CA VAL A 67 -8.02 7.70 -7.29
C VAL A 67 -7.61 7.39 -8.72
N ASP A 68 -8.31 6.44 -9.34
CA ASP A 68 -8.20 6.11 -10.75
C ASP A 68 -9.53 6.41 -11.44
N VAL A 69 -9.59 7.53 -12.14
CA VAL A 69 -10.80 7.99 -12.84
C VAL A 69 -11.16 7.06 -14.00
N GLU A 70 -10.16 6.52 -14.69
CA GLU A 70 -10.34 5.68 -15.88
C GLU A 70 -10.84 4.28 -15.49
N ARG A 71 -10.25 3.68 -14.43
CA ARG A 71 -10.67 2.37 -13.93
C ARG A 71 -11.83 2.42 -12.92
N GLU A 72 -12.31 3.62 -12.58
CA GLU A 72 -13.38 3.86 -11.60
C GLU A 72 -13.08 3.24 -10.23
N GLN A 73 -11.87 3.48 -9.73
CA GLN A 73 -11.41 2.92 -8.46
C GLN A 73 -10.91 4.03 -7.53
N VAL A 74 -11.08 3.80 -6.24
CA VAL A 74 -10.53 4.65 -5.19
C VAL A 74 -9.93 3.74 -4.12
N ALA A 75 -8.76 4.12 -3.62
CA ALA A 75 -8.19 3.54 -2.43
C ALA A 75 -8.09 4.61 -1.34
N PHE A 76 -8.31 4.19 -0.10
CA PHE A 76 -8.13 5.00 1.09
C PHE A 76 -7.21 4.27 2.07
N TRP A 77 -6.21 4.97 2.58
CA TRP A 77 -5.36 4.50 3.68
C TRP A 77 -5.57 5.39 4.90
N GLY A 78 -5.78 4.79 6.07
CA GLY A 78 -6.00 5.52 7.32
C GLY A 78 -5.82 4.62 8.54
N VAL A 79 -6.40 5.03 9.66
CA VAL A 79 -6.30 4.31 10.93
C VAL A 79 -7.69 4.12 11.52
N ILE A 80 -8.01 2.88 11.84
CA ILE A 80 -9.25 2.50 12.52
C ILE A 80 -8.99 2.21 13.99
N GLU A 81 -10.02 2.37 14.81
CA GLU A 81 -9.99 2.01 16.22
C GLU A 81 -10.78 0.72 16.47
N GLU A 82 -10.21 -0.21 17.24
CA GLU A 82 -10.86 -1.43 17.72
C GLU A 82 -10.73 -1.56 19.25
N ILE A 83 -11.35 -2.58 19.84
CA ILE A 83 -11.33 -2.79 21.31
C ILE A 83 -9.90 -2.86 21.88
N ARG A 84 -8.98 -3.48 21.13
CA ARG A 84 -7.63 -3.81 21.60
C ARG A 84 -6.57 -2.81 21.15
N GLY A 85 -6.97 -1.73 20.47
CA GLY A 85 -6.05 -0.72 19.95
C GLY A 85 -6.41 -0.33 18.51
N GLU A 86 -5.47 0.35 17.88
CA GLU A 86 -5.58 0.83 16.51
C GLU A 86 -5.15 -0.24 15.48
N ALA A 87 -5.60 -0.09 14.25
CA ALA A 87 -5.08 -0.81 13.10
C ALA A 87 -4.88 0.14 11.91
N LEU A 88 -3.81 -0.04 11.14
CA LEU A 88 -3.69 0.60 9.83
C LEU A 88 -4.71 -0.05 8.91
N TYR A 89 -5.40 0.77 8.14
CA TYR A 89 -6.48 0.34 7.27
C TYR A 89 -6.23 0.81 5.85
N GLY A 90 -6.04 -0.13 4.94
CA GLY A 90 -6.14 0.10 3.51
C GLY A 90 -7.46 -0.43 2.99
N VAL A 91 -8.17 0.34 2.19
CA VAL A 91 -9.32 -0.16 1.43
C VAL A 91 -9.25 0.30 -0.01
N ARG A 92 -9.61 -0.59 -0.93
CA ARG A 92 -9.86 -0.24 -2.32
C ARG A 92 -11.30 -0.57 -2.69
N LEU A 93 -11.98 0.39 -3.30
CA LEU A 93 -13.31 0.25 -3.85
C LEU A 93 -13.24 0.28 -5.37
N LYS A 94 -14.01 -0.60 -6.02
CA LYS A 94 -14.40 -0.43 -7.43
C LYS A 94 -15.82 0.09 -7.50
N VAL A 95 -16.04 1.11 -8.32
CA VAL A 95 -17.37 1.66 -8.58
C VAL A 95 -17.70 1.43 -10.05
N GLU A 96 -18.85 0.85 -10.34
CA GLU A 96 -19.35 0.72 -11.70
C GLU A 96 -20.83 1.08 -11.70
N SER A 97 -21.26 1.91 -12.66
CA SER A 97 -22.67 2.35 -12.75
C SER A 97 -23.23 2.94 -11.45
N ARG A 98 -22.39 3.67 -10.69
CA ARG A 98 -22.70 4.26 -9.37
C ARG A 98 -23.01 3.24 -8.27
N LEU A 99 -22.54 2.01 -8.42
CA LEU A 99 -22.60 0.97 -7.41
C LEU A 99 -21.19 0.51 -7.06
N ILE A 100 -20.93 0.26 -5.78
CA ILE A 100 -19.71 -0.43 -5.35
C ILE A 100 -19.84 -1.89 -5.79
N THR A 101 -18.91 -2.36 -6.62
CA THR A 101 -18.87 -3.73 -7.13
C THR A 101 -17.82 -4.58 -6.43
N GLU A 102 -16.79 -3.96 -5.88
CA GLU A 102 -15.66 -4.64 -5.26
C GLU A 102 -15.15 -3.84 -4.05
N ILE A 103 -14.82 -4.54 -2.96
CA ILE A 103 -14.28 -3.98 -1.73
C ILE A 103 -13.11 -4.85 -1.29
N GLU A 104 -11.95 -4.25 -1.14
CA GLU A 104 -10.74 -4.98 -0.75
C GLU A 104 -10.06 -4.27 0.40
N SER A 105 -10.09 -4.89 1.57
CA SER A 105 -9.57 -4.35 2.80
C SER A 105 -8.29 -5.07 3.24
N LEU A 106 -7.34 -4.28 3.72
CA LEU A 106 -6.12 -4.70 4.39
C LEU A 106 -6.08 -4.07 5.78
N LEU A 107 -5.84 -4.89 6.79
CA LEU A 107 -5.76 -4.54 8.19
C LEU A 107 -4.41 -4.96 8.74
N VAL A 108 -3.65 -3.99 9.23
CA VAL A 108 -2.39 -4.20 9.94
C VAL A 108 -2.60 -3.88 11.41
N ARG A 109 -2.41 -4.85 12.30
CA ARG A 109 -2.62 -4.69 13.75
C ARG A 109 -1.30 -4.82 14.49
N GLY A 110 -0.68 -3.70 14.83
CA GLY A 110 0.61 -3.66 15.53
C GLY A 110 1.74 -4.37 14.78
N GLY A 111 2.80 -4.72 15.51
CA GLY A 111 4.00 -5.36 14.98
C GLY A 111 5.22 -4.44 15.03
N ASP A 112 6.35 -4.97 14.58
CA ASP A 112 7.54 -4.17 14.31
C ASP A 112 7.22 -3.29 13.08
N TYR A 113 7.49 -1.98 13.15
CA TYR A 113 7.05 -0.97 12.19
C TYR A 113 5.52 -0.75 12.22
N PHE A 114 5.06 0.08 13.15
CA PHE A 114 3.65 0.45 13.29
C PHE A 114 3.54 1.90 13.80
N GLU A 115 3.44 2.84 12.87
CA GLU A 115 3.39 4.29 13.15
C GLU A 115 2.11 4.89 12.55
N PRO A 116 0.95 4.72 13.23
CA PRO A 116 -0.36 5.14 12.71
C PRO A 116 -0.45 6.65 12.46
N ASP A 117 0.26 7.45 13.26
CA ASP A 117 0.27 8.91 13.13
C ASP A 117 0.81 9.37 11.78
N VAL A 118 1.79 8.65 11.20
CA VAL A 118 2.37 8.99 9.90
C VAL A 118 1.40 8.68 8.75
N ILE A 119 0.58 7.63 8.88
CA ILE A 119 -0.39 7.27 7.84
C ILE A 119 -1.50 8.31 7.71
N VAL A 120 -1.95 8.89 8.82
CA VAL A 120 -3.04 9.89 8.82
C VAL A 120 -2.56 11.33 8.63
N ALA A 121 -1.25 11.58 8.75
CA ALA A 121 -0.67 12.90 8.54
C ALA A 121 -0.86 13.40 7.10
N ASP A 122 -1.00 14.72 6.93
CA ASP A 122 -1.02 15.31 5.60
C ASP A 122 0.29 15.02 4.86
N SER A 123 0.22 14.77 3.56
CA SER A 123 1.36 14.37 2.72
C SER A 123 1.27 15.03 1.35
N PRO A 124 1.50 16.35 1.30
CA PRO A 124 1.33 17.13 0.08
C PRO A 124 2.27 16.66 -1.04
N GLU A 125 3.44 16.10 -0.72
CA GLU A 125 4.40 15.56 -1.68
C GLU A 125 3.83 14.33 -2.42
N MET A 126 3.23 13.40 -1.66
CA MET A 126 2.55 12.22 -2.22
C MET A 126 1.42 12.64 -3.17
N HIS A 127 0.64 13.66 -2.81
CA HIS A 127 -0.51 14.12 -3.61
C HIS A 127 -0.21 15.23 -4.61
N ALA A 128 1.03 15.71 -4.68
CA ALA A 128 1.42 16.77 -5.60
C ALA A 128 1.18 16.37 -7.06
N VAL A 129 0.61 17.27 -7.84
CA VAL A 129 0.46 17.08 -9.29
C VAL A 129 1.84 17.11 -9.94
N VAL A 130 2.14 16.11 -10.77
CA VAL A 130 3.36 16.04 -11.55
C VAL A 130 3.23 16.99 -12.76
N PRO A 131 4.25 17.79 -13.10
CA PRO A 131 4.24 18.62 -14.31
C PRO A 131 3.96 17.79 -15.56
N SER A 132 3.14 18.29 -16.47
CA SER A 132 2.63 17.53 -17.63
C SER A 132 3.71 16.85 -18.47
N GLU A 133 4.85 17.50 -18.60
CA GLU A 133 6.02 17.07 -19.34
C GLU A 133 6.80 15.95 -18.64
N GLU A 134 6.69 15.88 -17.31
CA GLU A 134 7.32 14.87 -16.45
C GLU A 134 6.40 13.68 -16.14
N ARG A 135 5.10 13.76 -16.50
CA ARG A 135 4.15 12.67 -16.24
C ARG A 135 4.54 11.43 -17.02
N LEU A 136 4.52 10.31 -16.31
CA LEU A 136 4.56 8.98 -16.90
C LEU A 136 3.14 8.62 -17.38
N THR A 137 3.08 7.85 -18.44
CA THR A 137 1.85 7.17 -18.84
C THR A 137 1.48 6.08 -17.84
N ARG A 138 0.23 5.62 -17.87
CA ARG A 138 -0.21 4.47 -17.05
C ARG A 138 0.69 3.24 -17.19
N ALA A 139 1.06 2.90 -18.43
CA ALA A 139 1.93 1.75 -18.71
C ALA A 139 3.35 1.95 -18.15
N GLU A 140 3.87 3.18 -18.21
CA GLU A 140 5.17 3.51 -17.64
C GLU A 140 5.15 3.54 -16.10
N LEU A 141 4.05 3.98 -15.47
CA LEU A 141 3.86 3.89 -14.02
C LEU A 141 3.86 2.43 -13.54
N GLU A 142 3.13 1.57 -14.24
CA GLU A 142 3.10 0.13 -13.97
C GLU A 142 4.49 -0.51 -14.17
N ALA A 143 5.20 -0.15 -15.25
CA ALA A 143 6.55 -0.64 -15.51
C ALA A 143 7.57 -0.17 -14.44
N MET A 144 7.45 1.08 -13.97
CA MET A 144 8.29 1.64 -12.91
C MET A 144 8.16 0.81 -11.62
N ALA A 145 6.93 0.59 -11.16
CA ALA A 145 6.66 -0.20 -9.96
C ALA A 145 6.99 -1.69 -10.15
N THR A 146 6.80 -2.24 -11.36
CA THR A 146 7.21 -3.61 -11.67
C THR A 146 8.73 -3.77 -11.58
N THR A 147 9.48 -2.82 -12.13
CA THR A 147 10.96 -2.80 -12.08
C THR A 147 11.46 -2.75 -10.63
N TYR A 148 10.77 -2.02 -9.75
CA TYR A 148 11.07 -2.03 -8.33
C TYR A 148 10.96 -3.45 -7.72
N PHE A 149 9.88 -4.17 -7.99
CA PHE A 149 9.76 -5.55 -7.49
C PHE A 149 10.78 -6.50 -8.13
N ASP A 150 11.04 -6.36 -9.43
CA ASP A 150 12.05 -7.16 -10.13
C ASP A 150 13.45 -6.95 -9.52
N SER A 151 13.77 -5.73 -9.11
CA SER A 151 15.05 -5.41 -8.46
C SER A 151 15.25 -6.16 -7.14
N ILE A 152 14.17 -6.36 -6.36
CA ILE A 152 14.20 -7.12 -5.11
C ILE A 152 14.44 -8.60 -5.40
N GLU A 153 13.68 -9.19 -6.33
CA GLU A 153 13.83 -10.62 -6.69
C GLU A 153 15.20 -10.93 -7.31
N GLN A 154 15.75 -9.99 -8.08
CA GLN A 154 17.07 -10.14 -8.70
C GLN A 154 18.22 -9.69 -7.79
N LEU A 155 17.92 -9.09 -6.64
CA LEU A 155 18.89 -8.58 -5.66
C LEU A 155 19.90 -7.60 -6.27
N THR A 156 19.41 -6.71 -7.14
CA THR A 156 20.21 -5.65 -7.75
C THR A 156 19.47 -4.33 -7.70
N GLY A 157 19.99 -3.38 -6.93
CA GLY A 157 19.45 -2.02 -6.85
C GLY A 157 19.68 -1.17 -8.10
N ASP A 158 20.51 -1.64 -9.04
CA ASP A 158 20.87 -0.93 -10.28
C ASP A 158 19.68 -0.77 -11.23
N LEU A 159 18.64 -1.59 -11.05
CA LEU A 159 17.42 -1.55 -11.86
C LEU A 159 16.49 -0.42 -11.47
N ILE A 160 16.52 0.05 -10.21
CA ILE A 160 15.57 1.07 -9.75
C ILE A 160 16.08 2.45 -10.20
N PRO A 161 15.29 3.22 -10.98
CA PRO A 161 15.58 4.63 -11.23
C PRO A 161 15.15 5.46 -10.01
N ALA A 162 15.70 5.17 -8.83
CA ALA A 162 15.39 5.89 -7.60
C ALA A 162 15.98 7.30 -7.68
N ARG A 163 15.18 8.31 -7.32
CA ARG A 163 15.71 9.65 -7.14
C ARG A 163 16.54 9.74 -5.87
N GLU A 164 17.49 10.67 -5.88
CA GLU A 164 18.23 11.02 -4.66
C GLU A 164 17.26 11.41 -3.54
N GLY A 165 17.44 10.81 -2.37
CA GLY A 165 16.58 11.04 -1.21
C GLY A 165 15.24 10.30 -1.24
N MET A 166 15.01 9.39 -2.18
CA MET A 166 13.81 8.54 -2.20
C MET A 166 13.69 7.77 -0.88
N VAL A 167 12.55 7.91 -0.20
CA VAL A 167 12.26 7.20 1.04
C VAL A 167 11.29 6.06 0.79
N ARG A 168 11.47 4.98 1.56
CA ARG A 168 10.52 3.89 1.68
C ARG A 168 9.88 3.94 3.06
N LEU A 169 8.57 3.89 3.07
CA LEU A 169 7.74 3.92 4.27
C LEU A 169 6.97 2.60 4.36
N VAL A 170 7.17 1.84 5.44
CA VAL A 170 6.45 0.58 5.71
C VAL A 170 5.68 0.73 6.99
N ASN A 171 4.35 0.53 6.92
CA ASN A 171 3.42 0.65 8.05
C ASN A 171 3.61 1.97 8.84
N GLY A 172 3.89 3.07 8.14
CA GLY A 172 4.10 4.39 8.74
C GLY A 172 5.55 4.68 9.15
N THR A 173 6.44 3.70 9.12
CA THR A 173 7.84 3.88 9.52
C THR A 173 8.75 3.98 8.30
N SER A 174 9.64 4.98 8.26
CA SER A 174 10.70 5.03 7.25
C SER A 174 11.68 3.88 7.46
N ASP A 175 11.93 3.09 6.43
CA ASP A 175 12.86 1.96 6.48
C ASP A 175 14.04 2.06 5.48
N SER A 176 14.17 3.20 4.82
CA SER A 176 15.37 3.62 4.09
C SER A 176 15.74 5.06 4.43
N ASN A 177 17.01 5.42 4.17
CA ASN A 177 17.55 6.77 4.42
C ASN A 177 17.30 7.30 5.85
N VAL A 178 17.28 6.41 6.84
CA VAL A 178 17.00 6.77 8.24
C VAL A 178 18.22 7.47 8.86
N THR A 179 18.03 8.71 9.32
CA THR A 179 19.11 9.58 9.83
C THR A 179 19.16 9.71 11.36
N ARG A 180 18.39 8.89 12.10
CA ARG A 180 18.31 9.01 13.56
C ARG A 180 19.61 8.57 14.26
N PRO A 181 20.05 9.26 15.33
CA PRO A 181 21.42 9.15 15.86
C PRO A 181 21.76 7.83 16.60
N ARG A 182 20.84 6.86 16.70
CA ARG A 182 21.04 5.60 17.43
C ARG A 182 20.38 4.43 16.72
N LEU A 183 20.89 4.08 15.54
CA LEU A 183 20.59 2.77 14.95
C LEU A 183 21.44 1.71 15.67
N SER A 184 20.79 0.64 16.13
CA SER A 184 21.51 -0.54 16.60
C SER A 184 22.28 -1.19 15.46
N GLU A 185 23.22 -2.10 15.78
CA GLU A 185 23.97 -2.86 14.78
C GLU A 185 23.05 -3.56 13.76
N ARG A 186 21.90 -4.07 14.21
CA ARG A 186 20.90 -4.75 13.36
C ARG A 186 20.05 -3.78 12.53
N GLU A 187 20.10 -2.49 12.81
CA GLU A 187 19.32 -1.45 12.11
C GLU A 187 20.20 -0.59 11.19
N GLN A 188 21.52 -0.80 11.14
CA GLN A 188 22.43 0.03 10.33
C GLN A 188 22.03 0.08 8.85
N TYR A 189 21.45 -1.00 8.33
CA TYR A 189 20.95 -1.07 6.96
C TYR A 189 19.83 -0.07 6.66
N LEU A 190 19.09 0.40 7.67
CA LEU A 190 18.03 1.41 7.50
C LEU A 190 18.58 2.78 7.09
N ALA A 191 19.87 3.05 7.32
CA ALA A 191 20.52 4.29 6.91
C ALA A 191 20.83 4.33 5.40
N LEU A 192 20.81 3.17 4.73
CA LEU A 192 21.06 3.05 3.30
C LEU A 192 19.84 3.49 2.50
N ASP A 193 20.07 3.94 1.26
CA ASP A 193 18.99 4.05 0.27
C ASP A 193 18.50 2.65 -0.16
N VAL A 194 17.31 2.59 -0.76
CA VAL A 194 16.66 1.32 -1.10
C VAL A 194 17.47 0.49 -2.11
N SER A 195 18.14 1.15 -3.05
CA SER A 195 18.96 0.47 -4.06
C SER A 195 20.15 -0.22 -3.40
N SER A 196 20.82 0.46 -2.47
CA SER A 196 21.91 -0.08 -1.67
C SER A 196 21.42 -1.23 -0.77
N GLN A 197 20.24 -1.09 -0.15
CA GLN A 197 19.64 -2.18 0.65
C GLN A 197 19.42 -3.46 -0.16
N ILE A 198 18.93 -3.32 -1.40
CA ILE A 198 18.71 -4.45 -2.32
C ILE A 198 20.04 -5.06 -2.74
N THR A 199 20.99 -4.25 -3.19
CA THR A 199 22.32 -4.71 -3.65
C THR A 199 23.09 -5.42 -2.53
N GLU A 200 22.97 -4.95 -1.29
CA GLU A 200 23.55 -5.59 -0.10
C GLU A 200 22.74 -6.79 0.42
N LYS A 201 21.67 -7.19 -0.28
CA LYS A 201 20.85 -8.38 0.00
C LYS A 201 20.09 -8.32 1.33
N HIS A 202 19.70 -7.14 1.79
CA HIS A 202 18.84 -6.98 2.97
C HIS A 202 17.41 -7.51 2.75
N PHE A 203 17.03 -7.82 1.51
CA PHE A 203 15.74 -8.41 1.13
C PHE A 203 15.83 -9.87 0.67
N HIS A 204 16.97 -10.55 0.88
CA HIS A 204 17.21 -11.91 0.38
C HIS A 204 16.24 -12.98 0.90
N TYR A 205 15.54 -12.72 2.00
CA TYR A 205 14.53 -13.61 2.56
C TYR A 205 13.23 -13.67 1.74
N ILE A 206 13.07 -12.79 0.74
CA ILE A 206 11.91 -12.75 -0.17
C ILE A 206 12.18 -13.74 -1.30
N GLU A 207 11.38 -14.81 -1.37
CA GLU A 207 11.51 -15.82 -2.43
C GLU A 207 10.83 -15.39 -3.72
N SER A 208 9.64 -14.82 -3.59
CA SER A 208 8.85 -14.37 -4.74
C SER A 208 7.90 -13.25 -4.36
N ILE A 209 7.67 -12.36 -5.32
CA ILE A 209 6.74 -11.25 -5.23
C ILE A 209 5.66 -11.46 -6.29
N ARG A 210 4.60 -12.17 -5.91
CA ARG A 210 3.54 -12.61 -6.82
C ARG A 210 2.29 -11.75 -6.72
N ASP A 211 1.35 -12.01 -7.64
CA ASP A 211 0.03 -11.37 -7.68
C ASP A 211 0.07 -9.83 -7.71
N ARG A 212 1.12 -9.25 -8.30
CA ARG A 212 1.30 -7.79 -8.48
C ARG A 212 0.13 -7.23 -9.29
N ARG A 213 -0.86 -6.65 -8.61
CA ARG A 213 -2.07 -6.10 -9.25
C ARG A 213 -2.16 -4.61 -9.02
N PHE A 214 -1.96 -3.85 -10.08
CA PHE A 214 -2.06 -2.39 -10.09
C PHE A 214 -3.51 -1.94 -10.14
N SER A 215 -4.05 -1.53 -9.00
CA SER A 215 -5.43 -1.06 -8.91
C SER A 215 -5.56 0.40 -9.32
N ILE A 216 -4.61 1.27 -8.99
CA ILE A 216 -4.70 2.69 -9.35
C ILE A 216 -3.46 3.07 -10.14
N LEU A 217 -3.67 3.72 -11.27
CA LEU A 217 -2.62 4.39 -12.03
C LEU A 217 -3.12 5.82 -12.31
N ASP A 218 -2.64 6.79 -11.54
CA ASP A 218 -2.96 8.22 -11.70
C ASP A 218 -1.78 8.94 -12.35
N GLU A 219 -1.88 9.21 -13.65
CA GLU A 219 -0.86 9.93 -14.42
C GLU A 219 -0.68 11.38 -13.95
N GLU A 220 -1.76 12.02 -13.46
CA GLU A 220 -1.72 13.42 -13.03
C GLU A 220 -0.85 13.59 -11.77
N ARG A 221 -0.97 12.65 -10.84
CA ARG A 221 -0.18 12.63 -9.59
C ARG A 221 1.03 11.71 -9.68
N GLY A 222 1.21 10.95 -10.75
CA GLY A 222 2.30 9.98 -10.88
C GLY A 222 2.21 8.87 -9.83
N ILE A 223 1.02 8.34 -9.59
CA ILE A 223 0.77 7.31 -8.57
C ILE A 223 0.50 5.96 -9.20
N ALA A 224 1.19 4.92 -8.74
CA ALA A 224 0.79 3.54 -8.93
C ALA A 224 0.46 2.90 -7.57
N HIS A 225 -0.79 2.49 -7.34
CA HIS A 225 -1.17 1.66 -6.19
C HIS A 225 -1.21 0.20 -6.64
N CYS A 226 -0.50 -0.66 -5.92
CA CYS A 226 -0.39 -2.09 -6.16
C CYS A 226 -0.89 -2.86 -4.94
N MET A 227 -1.54 -4.00 -5.19
CA MET A 227 -1.75 -5.04 -4.20
C MET A 227 -0.87 -6.22 -4.58
N VAL A 228 -0.09 -6.72 -3.63
CA VAL A 228 1.01 -7.66 -3.92
C VAL A 228 1.22 -8.61 -2.76
N MET A 229 1.74 -9.81 -3.05
CA MET A 229 2.08 -10.82 -2.05
C MET A 229 3.58 -11.10 -2.07
N PHE A 230 4.24 -10.86 -0.94
CA PHE A 230 5.64 -11.23 -0.71
C PHE A 230 5.70 -12.57 0.02
N ASP A 231 6.29 -13.59 -0.60
CA ASP A 231 6.43 -14.90 0.01
C ASP A 231 7.78 -15.04 0.71
N HIS A 232 7.72 -15.38 1.99
CA HIS A 232 8.87 -15.59 2.86
C HIS A 232 8.85 -17.05 3.33
N PRO A 233 9.61 -17.97 2.72
CA PRO A 233 9.60 -19.39 3.11
C PRO A 233 10.27 -19.66 4.45
N GLY A 234 10.93 -18.66 5.07
CA GLY A 234 11.67 -18.86 6.33
C GLY A 234 12.88 -19.77 6.18
N ASP A 235 13.53 -19.73 5.01
CA ASP A 235 14.67 -20.58 4.69
C ASP A 235 15.89 -20.22 5.54
N ILE A 236 16.32 -21.17 6.38
CA ILE A 236 17.46 -21.01 7.29
C ILE A 236 18.80 -20.91 6.55
N GLU A 237 18.83 -21.27 5.27
CA GLU A 237 20.00 -21.17 4.40
C GLU A 237 20.06 -19.83 3.66
N LYS A 238 19.02 -18.99 3.73
CA LYS A 238 18.93 -17.67 3.08
C LYS A 238 18.79 -16.51 4.10
N PRO A 239 19.81 -16.26 4.94
CA PRO A 239 19.79 -15.09 5.82
C PRO A 239 19.84 -13.79 5.01
N ALA A 240 19.10 -12.77 5.43
CA ALA A 240 19.33 -11.40 4.96
C ALA A 240 20.25 -10.69 5.95
N ASN A 241 21.42 -10.26 5.50
CA ASN A 241 22.44 -9.65 6.34
C ASN A 241 22.76 -10.46 7.62
N GLY A 242 22.84 -11.79 7.49
CA GLY A 242 23.11 -12.68 8.62
C GLY A 242 21.94 -12.89 9.60
N ILE A 243 20.78 -12.25 9.35
CA ILE A 243 19.56 -12.41 10.14
C ILE A 243 18.63 -13.41 9.44
N LEU A 244 18.16 -14.39 10.20
CA LEU A 244 17.16 -15.35 9.73
C LEU A 244 15.75 -14.79 9.91
N PHE A 245 14.92 -15.06 8.90
CA PHE A 245 13.51 -14.73 8.97
C PHE A 245 12.79 -15.73 9.88
N GLY A 246 12.13 -15.23 10.93
CA GLY A 246 11.78 -16.04 12.11
C GLY A 246 10.74 -17.15 11.89
N ALA A 247 9.88 -17.03 10.87
CA ALA A 247 8.90 -18.04 10.50
C ALA A 247 8.39 -17.83 9.07
N PRO A 248 7.98 -18.89 8.35
CA PRO A 248 7.40 -18.76 7.02
C PRO A 248 6.09 -17.96 7.04
N ASN A 249 5.91 -17.02 6.12
CA ASN A 249 4.65 -16.29 5.92
C ASN A 249 4.52 -15.76 4.49
N SER A 250 3.29 -15.43 4.09
CA SER A 250 3.02 -14.62 2.90
C SER A 250 2.52 -13.26 3.37
N MET A 251 3.22 -12.18 3.04
CA MET A 251 2.82 -10.84 3.43
C MET A 251 1.98 -10.20 2.32
N LEU A 252 0.71 -9.92 2.63
CA LEU A 252 -0.12 -9.09 1.76
C LEU A 252 0.25 -7.63 2.02
N CYS A 253 0.63 -6.93 0.95
CA CYS A 253 0.93 -5.50 0.99
C CYS A 253 0.02 -4.74 0.03
N PHE A 254 -0.42 -3.56 0.47
CA PHE A 254 -0.84 -2.51 -0.44
C PHE A 254 0.34 -1.55 -0.52
N GLU A 255 0.86 -1.32 -1.71
CA GLU A 255 1.99 -0.43 -1.96
C GLU A 255 1.58 0.73 -2.88
N VAL A 256 2.14 1.90 -2.64
CA VAL A 256 1.95 3.11 -3.44
C VAL A 256 3.30 3.63 -3.88
N PHE A 257 3.46 3.84 -5.17
CA PHE A 257 4.65 4.37 -5.80
C PHE A 257 4.37 5.77 -6.30
N LYS A 258 5.17 6.74 -5.87
CA LYS A 258 5.19 8.10 -6.44
C LYS A 258 6.32 8.19 -7.47
N ALA A 259 5.99 8.44 -8.72
CA ALA A 259 6.94 8.41 -9.83
C ALA A 259 6.74 9.54 -10.85
N SER A 260 7.82 9.94 -11.51
CA SER A 260 7.80 10.77 -12.71
C SER A 260 8.84 10.29 -13.71
N LYS A 261 8.96 10.94 -14.88
CA LYS A 261 10.06 10.70 -15.83
C LYS A 261 11.45 10.93 -15.25
N LEU A 262 11.53 11.62 -14.11
CA LEU A 262 12.78 11.81 -13.37
C LEU A 262 13.14 10.62 -12.47
N GLY A 263 12.25 9.64 -12.31
CA GLY A 263 12.45 8.45 -11.49
C GLY A 263 11.40 8.27 -10.40
N LEU A 264 11.65 7.30 -9.52
CA LEU A 264 10.85 6.99 -8.34
C LEU A 264 11.18 7.96 -7.21
N LEU A 265 10.15 8.60 -6.64
CA LEU A 265 10.28 9.62 -5.60
C LEU A 265 10.04 9.04 -4.21
N GLU A 266 9.02 8.20 -4.06
CA GLU A 266 8.66 7.57 -2.78
C GLU A 266 8.00 6.20 -3.03
N VAL A 267 8.17 5.31 -2.06
CA VAL A 267 7.43 4.04 -1.98
C VAL A 267 6.83 3.91 -0.60
N TRP A 268 5.51 3.79 -0.54
CA TRP A 268 4.80 3.55 0.70
C TRP A 268 4.19 2.17 0.67
N ALA A 269 4.20 1.47 1.79
CA ALA A 269 3.60 0.17 1.96
C ALA A 269 2.85 0.13 3.28
N ILE A 270 1.66 -0.46 3.26
CA ILE A 270 1.06 -1.05 4.46
C ILE A 270 0.92 -2.55 4.19
N GLY A 271 1.26 -3.38 5.18
CA GLY A 271 1.34 -4.82 4.98
C GLY A 271 1.21 -5.63 6.25
N THR A 272 0.66 -6.84 6.12
CA THR A 272 0.50 -7.78 7.22
C THR A 272 0.87 -9.19 6.81
N ALA A 273 1.49 -9.93 7.73
CA ALA A 273 1.83 -11.33 7.53
C ALA A 273 0.57 -12.22 7.62
N LEU A 274 0.38 -13.05 6.60
CA LEU A 274 -0.63 -14.10 6.51
C LEU A 274 0.06 -15.47 6.50
N PRO A 275 -0.67 -16.58 6.73
CA PRO A 275 -0.09 -17.91 6.59
C PRO A 275 0.63 -18.10 5.25
N PHE A 276 1.79 -18.75 5.26
CA PHE A 276 2.58 -19.00 4.05
C PHE A 276 1.74 -19.73 2.98
N GLY A 277 1.79 -19.24 1.74
CA GLY A 277 0.98 -19.73 0.62
C GLY A 277 -0.43 -19.15 0.56
N CYS A 278 -0.79 -18.17 1.39
CA CYS A 278 -2.10 -17.53 1.34
C CYS A 278 -2.34 -16.88 -0.05
N PRO A 279 -3.51 -17.10 -0.69
CA PRO A 279 -3.82 -16.46 -1.97
C PRO A 279 -4.00 -14.95 -1.80
N SER A 280 -4.00 -14.20 -2.91
CA SER A 280 -4.23 -12.76 -2.94
C SER A 280 -5.70 -12.33 -2.73
N GLY A 281 -6.62 -13.29 -2.54
CA GLY A 281 -8.08 -13.06 -2.44
C GLY A 281 -8.77 -12.77 -3.77
N TRP A 282 -7.98 -12.59 -4.84
CA TRP A 282 -8.44 -12.31 -6.20
C TRP A 282 -8.00 -13.33 -7.25
N SER A 283 -7.33 -14.39 -6.79
CA SER A 283 -7.15 -15.66 -7.49
C SER A 283 -8.37 -16.57 -7.37
#